data_AF-A0A417UZC8-F1
#
_entry.id   AF-A0A417UZC8-F1
#
_cell.length_a   1.000
_cell.length_b   1.000
_cell.length_c   1.000
_cell.angle_alpha   90.00
_cell.angle_beta   90.00
_cell.angle_gamma   90.00
#
_symmetry.space_group_name_H-M   'P 1'
#
loop_
_entity.id
_entity.type
_entity.pdbx_description
1 polymer ?
#
loop_
_entity_poly.entity_id
_entity_poly.type
_entity_poly.pdbx_seq_one_letter_code
_entity_poly.pdbx_strand_id
1 'polypeptide(L)'
;MKLYHYRSIENAILELKNGTFHFSTREELNDPLEGYLKIYWQGDKIAWEGLLKNYVCSVDNAIMLYLVQADLDMLRENTLAIDIYSKHYMTRDKIWSQLTKKFIADEEVKKVISFYGDNNLKVYKDELAFLLRYFHTKALVLCIQSHMEHGSMDESEGQRFLDVFEDKTTDIPENLFEKNLPSEKERKILFKVVKNYMQDTLEYFYLSNSNMLKSNSEDATKTSIDNDSEKENQMRNWLSIVADFPDTYTSQLIDFIYPSAYITCFSAKNNDSVMWGNYADNHKGVCLIYETDNDNKIEIMDNSGWETEENDEIVPTYSWSKKLISKVRYGDEICERNFFESLGRLNLLQIRSWLTSGDEISCCYEIYKNKKEWHKQYWKIFELKNCHKMKEWAYEEEYRLIIDNTFVKREKTVERNLSYNPKVLKGVIFGIRTSEYDKKRIIDAMKKSNYSSVIFYQAEYDEEIQKINIRKKNGWNIK
;
A
#
# COMPACT_ATOMS: atom_id res chain seq x y z
N MET A 1 -21.17 -16.60 -16.41
CA MET A 1 -19.98 -17.49 -16.42
C MET A 1 -19.93 -18.24 -15.09
N LYS A 2 -19.44 -19.50 -15.07
CA LYS A 2 -19.23 -20.24 -13.81
C LYS A 2 -17.84 -19.97 -13.24
N LEU A 3 -17.78 -19.80 -11.93
CA LEU A 3 -16.59 -19.54 -11.13
C LEU A 3 -16.48 -20.59 -10.05
N TYR A 4 -15.26 -21.06 -9.79
CA TYR A 4 -14.98 -22.16 -8.88
C TYR A 4 -14.12 -21.69 -7.72
N HIS A 5 -14.60 -21.91 -6.50
CA HIS A 5 -14.00 -21.39 -5.29
C HIS A 5 -13.59 -22.52 -4.36
N TYR A 6 -12.31 -22.87 -4.39
CA TYR A 6 -11.75 -23.93 -3.56
C TYR A 6 -11.61 -23.45 -2.11
N ARG A 7 -12.07 -24.27 -1.17
CA ARG A 7 -12.12 -23.95 0.24
C ARG A 7 -11.84 -25.18 1.10
N SER A 8 -11.13 -24.96 2.21
CA SER A 8 -11.19 -25.89 3.34
C SER A 8 -12.62 -25.97 3.88
N ILE A 9 -12.94 -27.03 4.64
CA ILE A 9 -14.28 -27.19 5.22
C ILE A 9 -14.64 -26.03 6.14
N GLU A 10 -13.73 -25.59 7.01
CA GLU A 10 -14.00 -24.51 7.96
C GLU A 10 -14.28 -23.17 7.25
N ASN A 11 -13.47 -22.81 6.24
CA ASN A 11 -13.67 -21.57 5.49
C ASN A 11 -14.97 -21.61 4.67
N ALA A 12 -15.29 -22.74 4.04
CA ALA A 12 -16.55 -22.91 3.33
C ALA A 12 -17.76 -22.80 4.28
N ILE A 13 -17.69 -23.36 5.48
CA ILE A 13 -18.76 -23.25 6.48
C ILE A 13 -18.98 -21.79 6.88
N LEU A 14 -17.92 -21.02 7.12
CA LEU A 14 -18.03 -19.60 7.47
C LEU A 14 -18.67 -18.79 6.33
N GLU A 15 -18.18 -18.97 5.10
CA GLU A 15 -18.68 -18.32 3.89
C GLU A 15 -20.17 -18.63 3.66
N LEU A 16 -20.57 -19.90 3.78
CA LEU A 16 -21.94 -20.34 3.53
C LEU A 16 -22.92 -19.90 4.65
N LYS A 17 -22.50 -20.00 5.92
CA LYS A 17 -23.34 -19.58 7.06
C LYS A 17 -23.64 -18.09 7.03
N ASN A 18 -22.64 -17.28 6.69
CA ASN A 18 -22.78 -15.84 6.70
C ASN A 18 -23.26 -15.30 5.34
N GLY A 19 -23.11 -16.08 4.26
CA GLY A 19 -23.40 -15.64 2.90
C GLY A 19 -22.45 -14.52 2.46
N THR A 20 -21.18 -14.61 2.84
CA THR A 20 -20.18 -13.55 2.65
C THR A 20 -18.96 -14.03 1.90
N PHE A 21 -18.46 -13.23 0.97
CA PHE A 21 -17.10 -13.39 0.46
C PHE A 21 -16.10 -12.74 1.40
N HIS A 22 -15.00 -13.43 1.65
CA HIS A 22 -13.84 -12.87 2.32
C HIS A 22 -12.89 -12.27 1.28
N PHE A 23 -12.61 -10.98 1.41
CA PHE A 23 -11.68 -10.26 0.56
C PHE A 23 -10.31 -10.15 1.24
N SER A 24 -9.35 -10.91 0.73
CA SER A 24 -8.00 -11.00 1.27
C SER A 24 -7.20 -9.72 1.03
N THR A 25 -6.39 -9.31 2.01
CA THR A 25 -5.34 -8.30 1.82
C THR A 25 -4.24 -8.85 0.92
N ARG A 26 -3.30 -7.98 0.50
CA ARG A 26 -2.17 -8.38 -0.33
C ARG A 26 -1.29 -9.43 0.36
N GLU A 27 -1.11 -9.31 1.66
CA GLU A 27 -0.27 -10.19 2.49
C GLU A 27 -0.91 -11.58 2.68
N GLU A 28 -2.23 -11.69 2.50
CA GLU A 28 -2.99 -12.94 2.56
C GLU A 28 -2.98 -13.69 1.21
N LEU A 29 -2.46 -13.08 0.13
CA LEU A 29 -2.34 -13.71 -1.18
C LEU A 29 -1.13 -14.65 -1.26
N ASN A 30 -1.20 -15.60 -2.18
CA ASN A 30 -0.20 -16.66 -2.33
C ASN A 30 1.04 -16.24 -3.12
N ASP A 31 0.96 -15.23 -3.99
CA ASP A 31 2.10 -14.71 -4.73
C ASP A 31 2.57 -13.37 -4.09
N PRO A 32 3.80 -13.30 -3.54
CA PRO A 32 4.29 -12.12 -2.84
C PRO A 32 4.54 -10.92 -3.78
N LEU A 33 4.62 -11.15 -5.10
CA LEU A 33 4.85 -10.09 -6.08
C LEU A 33 3.55 -9.50 -6.65
N GLU A 34 2.39 -10.00 -6.22
CA GLU A 34 1.10 -9.48 -6.64
C GLU A 34 0.91 -8.03 -6.23
N GLY A 35 0.22 -7.25 -7.07
CA GLY A 35 0.04 -5.83 -6.84
C GLY A 35 1.31 -5.00 -7.02
N TYR A 36 2.43 -5.59 -7.48
CA TYR A 36 3.65 -4.84 -7.76
C TYR A 36 3.43 -3.86 -8.91
N LEU A 37 3.86 -2.62 -8.67
CA LEU A 37 3.84 -1.56 -9.67
C LEU A 37 5.22 -0.88 -9.64
N LYS A 38 5.87 -0.78 -10.80
CA LYS A 38 7.17 -0.14 -10.89
C LYS A 38 6.98 1.36 -11.02
N ILE A 39 7.41 2.10 -10.01
CA ILE A 39 7.29 3.56 -9.99
C ILE A 39 8.60 4.24 -10.33
N TYR A 40 8.50 5.30 -11.09
CA TYR A 40 9.59 6.25 -11.34
C TYR A 40 9.09 7.69 -11.19
N TRP A 41 10.03 8.60 -10.98
CA TRP A 41 9.80 10.05 -10.93
C TRP A 41 10.43 10.66 -12.16
N GLN A 42 9.63 11.40 -12.93
CA GLN A 42 10.08 12.13 -14.11
C GLN A 42 9.19 13.36 -14.29
N GLY A 43 9.78 14.54 -14.30
CA GLY A 43 9.05 15.79 -14.42
C GLY A 43 9.98 16.97 -14.60
N ASP A 44 9.39 18.13 -14.83
CA ASP A 44 10.12 19.41 -14.90
C ASP A 44 10.55 19.91 -13.51
N LYS A 45 11.23 21.06 -13.48
CA LYS A 45 11.72 21.69 -12.24
C LYS A 45 10.61 21.90 -11.21
N ILE A 46 9.41 22.23 -11.66
CA ILE A 46 8.27 22.53 -10.79
C ILE A 46 7.80 21.26 -10.07
N ALA A 47 7.72 20.12 -10.79
CA ALA A 47 7.38 18.83 -10.18
C ALA A 47 8.43 18.40 -9.13
N TRP A 48 9.72 18.55 -9.45
CA TRP A 48 10.81 18.24 -8.52
C TRP A 48 10.82 19.16 -7.29
N GLU A 49 10.59 20.46 -7.49
CA GLU A 49 10.44 21.42 -6.40
C GLU A 49 9.27 21.02 -5.48
N GLY A 50 8.11 20.66 -6.04
CA GLY A 50 6.95 20.19 -5.29
C GLY A 50 7.22 18.94 -4.46
N LEU A 51 7.94 17.95 -5.01
CA LEU A 51 8.37 16.76 -4.28
C LEU A 51 9.25 17.10 -3.09
N LEU A 52 10.26 17.96 -3.27
CA LEU A 52 11.19 18.33 -2.21
C LEU A 52 10.55 19.24 -1.15
N LYS A 53 9.59 20.08 -1.52
CA LYS A 53 8.72 20.79 -0.57
C LYS A 53 7.93 19.80 0.28
N ASN A 54 7.33 18.79 -0.35
CA ASN A 54 6.59 17.76 0.37
C ASN A 54 7.48 16.96 1.33
N TYR A 55 8.71 16.65 0.90
CA TYR A 55 9.68 15.93 1.72
C TYR A 55 9.97 16.64 3.04
N VAL A 56 10.36 17.92 3.00
CA VAL A 56 10.69 18.67 4.24
C VAL A 56 9.48 18.81 5.16
N CYS A 57 8.27 19.00 4.63
CA CYS A 57 7.04 19.00 5.44
C CYS A 57 6.74 17.62 6.04
N SER A 58 7.11 16.54 5.36
CA SER A 58 6.93 15.18 5.89
C SER A 58 7.95 14.86 6.97
N VAL A 59 9.17 15.40 6.88
CA VAL A 59 10.17 15.34 7.98
C VAL A 59 9.65 16.09 9.21
N ASP A 60 9.13 17.30 9.03
CA ASP A 60 8.49 18.08 10.12
C ASP A 60 7.33 17.31 10.77
N ASN A 61 6.45 16.70 9.95
CA ASN A 61 5.35 15.89 10.44
C ASN A 61 5.84 14.63 11.20
N ALA A 62 6.95 14.02 10.78
CA ALA A 62 7.55 12.90 11.50
C ALA A 62 8.10 13.32 12.87
N ILE A 63 8.78 14.46 12.96
CA ILE A 63 9.25 15.01 14.24
C ILE A 63 8.06 15.34 15.15
N MET A 64 7.00 15.94 14.60
CA MET A 64 5.77 16.21 15.35
C MET A 64 5.16 14.93 15.93
N LEU A 65 5.03 13.87 15.13
CA LEU A 65 4.55 12.57 15.59
C LEU A 65 5.43 11.98 16.69
N TYR A 66 6.74 12.09 16.57
CA TYR A 66 7.67 11.68 17.62
C TYR A 66 7.49 12.48 18.92
N LEU A 67 7.33 13.81 18.83
CA LEU A 67 7.14 14.68 19.98
C LEU A 67 5.83 14.39 20.74
N VAL A 68 4.79 13.94 20.02
CA VAL A 68 3.53 13.45 20.64
C VAL A 68 3.58 11.97 21.02
N GLN A 69 4.77 11.36 21.04
CA GLN A 69 5.01 9.97 21.45
C GLN A 69 4.25 8.93 20.62
N ALA A 70 4.11 9.17 19.32
CA ALA A 70 3.58 8.17 18.40
C ALA A 70 4.47 6.92 18.40
N ASP A 71 3.84 5.75 18.27
CA ASP A 71 4.58 4.49 18.14
C ASP A 71 5.26 4.34 16.77
N LEU A 72 6.05 3.28 16.64
CA LEU A 72 6.83 3.02 15.43
C LEU A 72 5.96 2.75 14.20
N ASP A 73 4.78 2.16 14.38
CA ASP A 73 3.88 1.84 13.27
C ASP A 73 3.25 3.13 12.73
N MET A 74 2.82 4.04 13.61
CA MET A 74 2.38 5.39 13.22
C MET A 74 3.48 6.17 12.47
N LEU A 75 4.74 6.07 12.89
CA LEU A 75 5.86 6.74 12.20
C LEU A 75 6.13 6.14 10.81
N ARG A 76 5.90 4.84 10.64
CA ARG A 76 6.05 4.15 9.36
C ARG A 76 4.90 4.40 8.39
N GLU A 77 3.70 4.66 8.88
CA GLU A 77 2.49 4.74 8.04
C GLU A 77 1.98 6.18 7.83
N ASN A 78 2.15 7.08 8.80
CA ASN A 78 1.39 8.34 8.87
C ASN A 78 2.24 9.62 8.79
N THR A 79 3.47 9.52 8.31
CA THR A 79 4.39 10.65 8.25
C THR A 79 4.31 11.47 6.96
N LEU A 80 3.82 10.90 5.85
CA LEU A 80 3.62 11.61 4.59
C LEU A 80 2.65 12.80 4.73
N ALA A 81 3.14 14.01 4.44
CA ALA A 81 2.31 15.22 4.44
C ALA A 81 1.45 15.29 3.16
N ILE A 82 0.30 14.62 3.14
CA ILE A 82 -0.56 14.49 1.94
C ILE A 82 -1.02 15.86 1.39
N ASP A 83 -1.31 16.81 2.28
CA ASP A 83 -1.79 18.15 1.91
C ASP A 83 -1.01 19.26 2.63
N ILE A 84 0.06 19.72 2.00
CA ILE A 84 0.93 20.78 2.54
C ILE A 84 0.36 22.20 2.38
N TYR A 85 -0.82 22.36 1.77
CA TYR A 85 -1.47 23.65 1.51
C TYR A 85 -2.92 23.71 1.98
N SER A 86 -3.34 22.81 2.88
CA SER A 86 -4.69 22.82 3.41
C SER A 86 -4.89 24.09 4.25
N LYS A 87 -5.59 25.09 3.70
CA LYS A 87 -5.90 26.39 4.37
C LYS A 87 -6.70 26.27 5.68
N HIS A 88 -6.91 25.05 6.16
CA HIS A 88 -7.64 24.73 7.38
C HIS A 88 -6.80 24.93 8.65
N TYR A 89 -5.46 24.98 8.56
CA TYR A 89 -4.56 25.10 9.71
C TYR A 89 -3.65 26.33 9.62
N MET A 90 -4.19 27.51 9.95
CA MET A 90 -3.51 28.80 9.81
C MET A 90 -2.09 28.90 10.42
N THR A 91 -1.76 28.11 11.44
CA THR A 91 -0.44 28.07 12.07
C THR A 91 0.52 27.11 11.37
N ARG A 92 0.08 25.88 11.07
CA ARG A 92 0.90 24.86 10.38
C ARG A 92 1.28 25.30 8.97
N ASP A 93 0.35 25.95 8.27
CA ASP A 93 0.59 26.48 6.92
C ASP A 93 1.74 27.51 6.90
N LYS A 94 1.87 28.32 7.97
CA LYS A 94 2.96 29.31 8.07
C LYS A 94 4.31 28.65 8.30
N ILE A 95 4.36 27.66 9.19
CA ILE A 95 5.57 26.89 9.49
C ILE A 95 6.07 26.19 8.22
N TRP A 96 5.19 25.44 7.55
CA TRP A 96 5.54 24.73 6.31
C TRP A 96 5.92 25.67 5.17
N SER A 97 5.28 26.83 5.05
CA SER A 97 5.67 27.86 4.07
C SER A 97 7.11 28.38 4.32
N GLN A 98 7.49 28.59 5.57
CA GLN A 98 8.85 29.02 5.91
C GLN A 98 9.88 27.91 5.69
N LEU A 99 9.58 26.67 6.13
CA LEU A 99 10.44 25.51 5.94
C LEU A 99 10.70 25.25 4.46
N THR A 100 9.65 25.17 3.65
CA THR A 100 9.76 24.95 2.21
C THR A 100 10.56 26.05 1.53
N LYS A 101 10.35 27.32 1.89
CA LYS A 101 11.14 28.44 1.36
C LYS A 101 12.62 28.33 1.71
N LYS A 102 12.97 28.03 2.98
CA LYS A 102 14.36 27.87 3.42
C LYS A 102 15.03 26.67 2.72
N PHE A 103 14.34 25.53 2.67
CA PHE A 103 14.87 24.30 2.09
C PHE A 103 15.11 24.40 0.57
N ILE A 104 14.15 24.96 -0.18
CA ILE A 104 14.30 25.15 -1.64
C ILE A 104 15.34 26.24 -1.96
N ALA A 105 15.62 27.16 -1.03
CA ALA A 105 16.65 28.17 -1.22
C ALA A 105 18.09 27.64 -1.11
N ASP A 106 18.29 26.42 -0.60
CA ASP A 106 19.61 25.76 -0.54
C ASP A 106 20.16 25.48 -1.95
N GLU A 107 21.46 25.75 -2.16
CA GLU A 107 22.08 25.68 -3.48
C GLU A 107 22.17 24.25 -4.02
N GLU A 108 22.34 23.24 -3.16
CA GLU A 108 22.42 21.85 -3.58
C GLU A 108 21.04 21.31 -3.95
N VAL A 109 20.02 21.72 -3.21
CA VAL A 109 18.61 21.45 -3.54
C VAL A 109 18.27 22.05 -4.92
N LYS A 110 18.63 23.31 -5.18
CA LYS A 110 18.43 23.96 -6.50
C LYS A 110 19.16 23.24 -7.63
N LYS A 111 20.39 22.76 -7.38
CA LYS A 111 21.18 21.99 -8.36
C LYS A 111 20.46 20.71 -8.75
N VAL A 112 19.96 19.93 -7.78
CA VAL A 112 19.18 18.70 -8.04
C VAL A 112 17.89 19.00 -8.79
N ILE A 113 17.11 19.98 -8.36
CA ILE A 113 15.87 20.39 -9.05
C ILE A 113 16.16 20.74 -10.51
N SER A 114 17.18 21.56 -10.73
CA SER A 114 17.57 21.98 -12.09
C SER A 114 18.01 20.79 -12.91
N PHE A 115 18.91 19.96 -12.39
CA PHE A 115 19.46 18.82 -13.11
C PHE A 115 18.38 17.81 -13.54
N TYR A 116 17.54 17.33 -12.62
CA TYR A 116 16.52 16.34 -12.97
C TYR A 116 15.38 16.96 -13.80
N GLY A 117 15.05 18.22 -13.54
CA GLY A 117 14.05 18.96 -14.32
C GLY A 117 14.49 19.28 -15.75
N ASP A 118 15.79 19.54 -15.98
CA ASP A 118 16.33 19.86 -17.31
C ASP A 118 16.62 18.60 -18.15
N ASN A 119 17.00 17.49 -17.52
CA ASN A 119 17.40 16.27 -18.22
C ASN A 119 16.26 15.26 -18.43
N ASN A 120 15.08 15.50 -17.84
CA ASN A 120 13.90 14.65 -17.97
C ASN A 120 14.20 13.16 -17.72
N LEU A 121 14.97 12.86 -16.67
CA LEU A 121 15.40 11.49 -16.35
C LEU A 121 14.29 10.72 -15.63
N LYS A 122 14.20 9.42 -15.90
CA LYS A 122 13.50 8.49 -15.01
C LYS A 122 14.37 8.18 -13.80
N VAL A 123 13.88 8.58 -12.65
CA VAL A 123 14.46 8.29 -11.33
C VAL A 123 13.67 7.18 -10.67
N TYR A 124 14.33 6.16 -10.13
CA TYR A 124 13.68 5.02 -9.47
C TYR A 124 13.88 5.05 -7.95
N LYS A 125 13.21 4.15 -7.23
CA LYS A 125 13.21 4.07 -5.75
C LYS A 125 14.59 4.28 -5.12
N ASP A 126 15.61 3.55 -5.55
CA ASP A 126 16.93 3.63 -4.92
C ASP A 126 17.67 4.94 -5.21
N GLU A 127 17.48 5.51 -6.41
CA GLU A 127 18.05 6.82 -6.79
C GLU A 127 17.33 7.95 -6.04
N LEU A 128 16.00 7.90 -5.91
CA LEU A 128 15.26 8.87 -5.10
C LEU A 128 15.64 8.77 -3.63
N ALA A 129 15.68 7.57 -3.05
CA ALA A 129 16.05 7.37 -1.65
C ALA A 129 17.48 7.89 -1.37
N PHE A 130 18.42 7.70 -2.31
CA PHE A 130 19.76 8.30 -2.23
C PHE A 130 19.70 9.82 -2.18
N LEU A 131 18.96 10.48 -3.09
CA LEU A 131 18.84 11.93 -3.13
C LEU A 131 18.21 12.49 -1.84
N LEU A 132 17.17 11.82 -1.33
CA LEU A 132 16.51 12.24 -0.10
C LEU A 132 17.42 12.06 1.11
N ARG A 133 18.14 10.94 1.21
CA ARG A 133 19.13 10.67 2.26
C ARG A 133 20.24 11.71 2.27
N TYR A 134 20.64 12.15 1.08
CA TYR A 134 21.60 13.22 0.92
C TYR A 134 21.10 14.56 1.52
N PHE A 135 19.85 14.94 1.26
CA PHE A 135 19.27 16.16 1.82
C PHE A 135 18.76 16.04 3.25
N HIS A 136 18.69 14.81 3.78
CA HIS A 136 17.96 14.52 5.01
C HIS A 136 18.49 15.28 6.21
N THR A 137 19.81 15.35 6.38
CA THR A 137 20.43 16.11 7.49
C THR A 137 20.05 17.60 7.42
N LYS A 138 20.04 18.21 6.23
CA LYS A 138 19.63 19.61 6.06
C LYS A 138 18.15 19.81 6.41
N ALA A 139 17.29 18.88 5.98
CA ALA A 139 15.87 18.91 6.32
C ALA A 139 15.64 18.77 7.83
N LEU A 140 16.32 17.81 8.49
CA LEU A 140 16.25 17.61 9.93
C LEU A 140 16.67 18.86 10.71
N VAL A 141 17.83 19.46 10.36
CA VAL A 141 18.32 20.68 11.03
C VAL A 141 17.30 21.81 10.92
N LEU A 142 16.75 22.04 9.71
CA LEU A 142 15.73 23.07 9.50
C LEU A 142 14.46 22.81 10.32
N CYS A 143 13.98 21.57 10.37
CA CYS A 143 12.78 21.21 11.11
C CYS A 143 13.00 21.29 12.63
N ILE A 144 14.13 20.81 13.15
CA ILE A 144 14.48 20.90 14.58
C ILE A 144 14.54 22.37 15.03
N GLN A 145 15.25 23.21 14.28
CA GLN A 145 15.32 24.66 14.54
C GLN A 145 13.92 25.28 14.52
N SER A 146 13.08 24.92 13.56
CA SER A 146 11.69 25.38 13.51
C SER A 146 10.88 24.94 14.74
N HIS A 147 11.01 23.70 15.20
CA HIS A 147 10.31 23.24 16.41
C HIS A 147 10.79 23.97 17.69
N MET A 148 12.09 24.29 17.79
CA MET A 148 12.63 25.12 18.87
C MET A 148 12.07 26.56 18.80
N GLU A 149 12.12 27.20 17.63
CA GLU A 149 11.61 28.57 17.40
C GLU A 149 10.12 28.71 17.79
N HIS A 150 9.32 27.66 17.59
CA HIS A 150 7.89 27.65 17.90
C HIS A 150 7.55 27.02 19.26
N GLY A 151 8.55 26.64 20.07
CA GLY A 151 8.38 26.10 21.42
C GLY A 151 7.75 24.71 21.49
N SER A 152 7.74 23.95 20.38
CA SER A 152 7.28 22.56 20.35
C SER A 152 8.36 21.57 20.79
N MET A 153 9.63 22.00 20.79
CA MET A 153 10.78 21.26 21.27
C MET A 153 11.58 22.14 22.21
N ASP A 154 12.04 21.59 23.34
CA ASP A 154 12.87 22.30 24.30
C ASP A 154 14.23 22.70 23.68
N GLU A 155 14.76 23.88 24.03
CA GLU A 155 16.01 24.37 23.45
C GLU A 155 17.20 23.45 23.75
N SER A 156 17.27 22.88 24.96
CA SER A 156 18.37 21.98 25.33
C SER A 156 18.29 20.64 24.60
N GLU A 157 17.08 20.11 24.41
CA GLU A 157 16.85 18.89 23.65
C GLU A 157 17.14 19.09 22.16
N GLY A 158 16.63 20.20 21.58
CA GLY A 158 16.88 20.54 20.18
C GLY A 158 18.36 20.74 19.90
N GLN A 159 19.07 21.48 20.75
CA GLN A 159 20.51 21.68 20.59
C GLN A 159 21.27 20.35 20.65
N ARG A 160 20.91 19.44 21.58
CA ARG A 160 21.51 18.10 21.65
C ARG A 160 21.35 17.31 20.35
N PHE A 161 20.22 17.42 19.67
CA PHE A 161 20.05 16.80 18.35
C PHE A 161 20.88 17.50 17.28
N LEU A 162 20.96 18.83 17.30
CA LEU A 162 21.74 19.63 16.35
C LEU A 162 23.25 19.39 16.47
N ASP A 163 23.79 19.24 17.68
CA ASP A 163 25.22 18.99 17.94
C ASP A 163 25.75 17.77 17.19
N VAL A 164 24.89 16.79 16.90
CA VAL A 164 25.27 15.61 16.14
C VAL A 164 25.49 15.92 14.65
N PHE A 165 24.85 16.97 14.16
CA PHE A 165 24.88 17.38 12.76
C PHE A 165 25.84 18.56 12.49
N GLU A 166 26.36 19.24 13.52
CA GLU A 166 27.18 20.48 13.41
C GLU A 166 28.45 20.35 12.53
N ASP A 167 29.00 19.14 12.35
CA ASP A 167 30.26 18.92 11.61
C ASP A 167 30.11 18.14 10.29
N LYS A 168 28.88 17.85 9.83
CA LYS A 168 28.68 16.84 8.77
C LYS A 168 27.63 17.21 7.74
N THR A 169 27.91 18.22 6.92
CA THR A 169 27.34 18.30 5.58
C THR A 169 28.21 17.47 4.64
N THR A 170 27.66 16.36 4.15
CA THR A 170 28.29 15.69 3.00
C THR A 170 27.93 16.53 1.79
N ASP A 171 28.89 17.06 1.04
CA ASP A 171 28.59 17.74 -0.24
C ASP A 171 28.15 16.71 -1.29
N ILE A 172 27.25 17.09 -2.21
CA ILE A 172 26.91 16.18 -3.31
C ILE A 172 28.19 15.98 -4.12
N PRO A 173 28.62 14.73 -4.40
CA PRO A 173 29.73 14.50 -5.30
C PRO A 173 29.52 15.27 -6.60
N GLU A 174 30.39 16.22 -6.94
CA GLU A 174 30.21 17.11 -8.10
C GLU A 174 30.07 16.31 -9.42
N ASN A 175 30.69 15.12 -9.45
CA ASN A 175 30.61 14.18 -10.56
C ASN A 175 29.21 13.58 -10.79
N LEU A 176 28.28 13.70 -9.82
CA LEU A 176 26.89 13.24 -9.97
C LEU A 176 26.14 14.01 -11.07
N PHE A 177 26.55 15.25 -11.35
CA PHE A 177 25.91 16.14 -12.31
C PHE A 177 26.68 16.28 -13.63
N GLU A 178 27.56 15.33 -13.95
CA GLU A 178 28.36 15.37 -15.17
C GLU A 178 27.53 15.31 -16.46
N LYS A 179 28.04 15.96 -17.52
CA LYS A 179 27.38 16.04 -18.85
C LYS A 179 27.19 14.68 -19.53
N ASN A 180 28.01 13.67 -19.22
CA ASN A 180 27.91 12.33 -19.79
C ASN A 180 27.14 11.42 -18.84
N LEU A 181 25.82 11.55 -18.85
CA LEU A 181 24.95 10.78 -17.96
C LEU A 181 25.02 9.29 -18.25
N PRO A 182 25.21 8.43 -17.23
CA PRO A 182 25.07 7.00 -17.41
C PRO A 182 23.67 6.66 -17.91
N SER A 183 23.57 5.57 -18.68
CA SER A 183 22.29 5.03 -19.13
C SER A 183 21.39 4.70 -17.93
N GLU A 184 20.07 4.63 -18.16
CA GLU A 184 19.11 4.26 -17.11
C GLU A 184 19.47 2.93 -16.41
N LYS A 185 20.00 1.96 -17.16
CA LYS A 185 20.45 0.68 -16.64
C LYS A 185 21.68 0.82 -15.74
N GLU A 186 22.64 1.64 -16.13
CA GLU A 186 23.84 1.91 -15.34
C GLU A 186 23.50 2.67 -14.06
N ARG A 187 22.63 3.70 -14.13
CA ARG A 187 22.18 4.43 -12.94
C ARG A 187 21.49 3.51 -11.93
N LYS A 188 20.63 2.59 -12.37
CA LYS A 188 20.01 1.60 -11.48
C LYS A 188 21.02 0.75 -10.71
N ILE A 189 22.10 0.33 -11.38
CA ILE A 189 23.16 -0.45 -10.74
C ILE A 189 23.96 0.43 -9.78
N LEU A 190 24.35 1.62 -10.24
CA LEU A 190 25.13 2.59 -9.46
C LEU A 190 24.41 2.97 -8.17
N PHE A 191 23.18 3.46 -8.25
CA PHE A 191 22.46 3.94 -7.07
C PHE A 191 22.08 2.83 -6.11
N LYS A 192 21.91 1.59 -6.59
CA LYS A 192 21.77 0.44 -5.68
C LYS A 192 23.03 0.23 -4.84
N VAL A 193 24.22 0.31 -5.44
CA VAL A 193 25.50 0.16 -4.72
C VAL A 193 25.76 1.34 -3.79
N VAL A 194 25.59 2.57 -4.30
CA VAL A 194 25.85 3.79 -3.52
C VAL A 194 24.88 3.91 -2.35
N LYS A 195 23.60 3.59 -2.54
CA LYS A 195 22.61 3.54 -1.45
C LYS A 195 23.05 2.61 -0.33
N ASN A 196 23.46 1.38 -0.65
CA ASN A 196 23.92 0.42 0.35
C ASN A 196 25.16 0.92 1.09
N TYR A 197 26.15 1.46 0.36
CA TYR A 197 27.34 2.01 0.99
C TYR A 197 27.04 3.19 1.93
N MET A 198 26.14 4.10 1.52
CA MET A 198 25.69 5.20 2.38
C MET A 198 24.93 4.70 3.60
N GLN A 199 24.09 3.67 3.44
CA GLN A 199 23.36 3.05 4.53
C GLN A 199 24.33 2.47 5.56
N ASP A 200 25.31 1.68 5.14
CA ASP A 200 26.33 1.10 6.02
C ASP A 200 27.16 2.19 6.74
N THR A 201 27.52 3.26 6.02
CA THR A 201 28.28 4.38 6.58
C THR A 201 27.48 5.13 7.65
N LEU A 202 26.19 5.37 7.39
CA LEU A 202 25.29 6.00 8.35
C LEU A 202 24.99 5.10 9.54
N GLU A 203 24.78 3.81 9.33
CA GLU A 203 24.59 2.83 10.40
C GLU A 203 25.81 2.81 11.33
N TYR A 204 27.02 2.71 10.77
CA TYR A 204 28.26 2.80 11.56
C TYR A 204 28.36 4.14 12.29
N PHE A 205 27.98 5.24 11.67
CA PHE A 205 27.94 6.55 12.32
C PHE A 205 26.99 6.56 13.53
N TYR A 206 25.77 6.06 13.39
CA TYR A 206 24.81 6.01 14.49
C TYR A 206 25.25 5.07 15.61
N LEU A 207 25.87 3.93 15.27
CA LEU A 207 26.40 2.99 16.26
C LEU A 207 27.64 3.52 17.01
N SER A 208 28.44 4.36 16.36
CA SER A 208 29.68 4.89 16.94
C SER A 208 29.50 6.19 17.74
N ASN A 209 28.36 6.86 17.60
CA ASN A 209 28.12 8.17 18.21
C ASN A 209 27.24 8.06 19.46
N SER A 210 27.87 7.88 20.62
CA SER A 210 27.17 7.67 21.90
C SER A 210 26.22 8.81 22.29
N ASN A 211 26.49 10.04 21.87
CA ASN A 211 25.62 11.20 22.13
C ASN A 211 24.24 11.07 21.46
N MET A 212 24.12 10.35 20.35
CA MET A 212 22.84 10.01 19.71
C MET A 212 22.03 9.01 20.54
N LEU A 213 22.69 8.16 21.34
CA LEU A 213 22.06 7.09 22.12
C LEU A 213 21.76 7.49 23.57
N LYS A 214 22.19 8.68 24.00
CA LYS A 214 21.92 9.17 25.36
C LYS A 214 20.48 9.66 25.48
N SER A 215 19.72 9.14 26.45
CA SER A 215 18.43 9.72 26.85
C SER A 215 18.66 10.89 27.84
N ASN A 216 17.66 11.75 28.04
CA ASN A 216 17.71 13.00 28.84
C ASN A 216 18.05 12.85 30.35
N SER A 217 18.63 11.73 30.82
CA SER A 217 18.84 11.51 32.26
C SER A 217 20.04 10.61 32.61
N GLU A 218 21.26 10.92 32.16
CA GLU A 218 22.44 10.40 32.88
C GLU A 218 22.60 11.03 34.29
N ASP A 219 21.81 12.06 34.64
CA ASP A 219 21.80 12.74 35.94
C ASP A 219 20.60 12.40 36.87
N ALA A 220 19.70 11.50 36.50
CA ALA A 220 18.61 11.07 37.40
C ALA A 220 18.83 9.65 37.92
N THR A 221 18.98 9.55 39.23
CA THR A 221 19.03 8.32 40.03
C THR A 221 18.07 7.23 39.55
N LYS A 222 18.60 6.00 39.39
CA LYS A 222 17.89 4.73 39.15
C LYS A 222 16.45 4.69 39.71
N THR A 223 15.45 4.69 38.83
CA THR A 223 14.07 4.32 39.15
C THR A 223 13.46 3.45 38.04
N SER A 224 13.10 2.22 38.44
CA SER A 224 12.20 1.22 37.82
C SER A 224 12.41 0.80 36.35
N ILE A 225 12.42 -0.52 36.13
CA ILE A 225 12.59 -1.24 34.85
C ILE A 225 11.61 -0.76 33.75
N ASP A 226 10.40 -0.31 34.11
CA ASP A 226 9.41 0.16 33.13
C ASP A 226 9.83 1.46 32.40
N ASN A 227 10.56 2.36 33.08
CA ASN A 227 11.04 3.62 32.50
C ASN A 227 12.16 3.42 31.48
N ASP A 228 12.93 2.33 31.58
CA ASP A 228 14.02 2.05 30.65
C ASP A 228 13.46 1.58 29.29
N SER A 229 12.37 0.81 29.30
CA SER A 229 11.72 0.32 28.08
C SER A 229 11.08 1.44 27.24
N GLU A 230 10.43 2.41 27.88
CA GLU A 230 9.83 3.57 27.20
C GLU A 230 10.91 4.48 26.58
N LYS A 231 12.04 4.68 27.27
CA LYS A 231 13.18 5.44 26.75
C LYS A 231 13.81 4.76 25.55
N GLU A 232 14.00 3.44 25.61
CA GLU A 232 14.49 2.65 24.49
C GLU A 232 13.54 2.73 23.29
N ASN A 233 12.23 2.65 23.52
CA ASN A 233 11.23 2.79 22.47
C ASN A 233 11.26 4.19 21.83
N GLN A 234 11.36 5.24 22.64
CA GLN A 234 11.46 6.60 22.13
C GLN A 234 12.75 6.81 21.31
N MET A 235 13.87 6.23 21.75
CA MET A 235 15.10 6.26 20.96
C MET A 235 14.97 5.51 19.63
N ARG A 236 14.33 4.34 19.62
CA ARG A 236 14.02 3.59 18.37
C ARG A 236 13.17 4.44 17.43
N ASN A 237 12.16 5.12 17.97
CA ASN A 237 11.30 6.02 17.21
C ASN A 237 12.10 7.19 16.60
N TRP A 238 13.01 7.82 17.37
CA TRP A 238 13.88 8.87 16.87
C TRP A 238 14.82 8.39 15.75
N LEU A 239 15.45 7.22 15.92
CA LEU A 239 16.31 6.63 14.90
C LEU A 239 15.54 6.30 13.62
N SER A 240 14.26 5.93 13.70
CA SER A 240 13.43 5.74 12.51
C SER A 240 13.27 7.03 11.68
N ILE A 241 13.27 8.19 12.34
CA ILE A 241 13.21 9.51 11.69
C ILE A 241 14.59 9.89 11.14
N VAL A 242 15.66 9.68 11.90
CA VAL A 242 17.01 10.14 11.52
C VAL A 242 17.67 9.23 10.48
N ALA A 243 17.46 7.91 10.55
CA ALA A 243 18.13 6.94 9.70
C ALA A 243 17.24 6.39 8.57
N ASP A 244 15.99 6.06 8.86
CA ASP A 244 15.14 5.27 7.96
C ASP A 244 14.18 6.14 7.12
N PHE A 245 13.94 7.37 7.56
CA PHE A 245 12.91 8.23 6.97
C PHE A 245 12.99 8.43 5.45
N PRO A 246 14.16 8.61 4.81
CA PRO A 246 14.23 8.71 3.35
C PRO A 246 13.63 7.48 2.63
N ASP A 247 13.86 6.28 3.15
CA ASP A 247 13.32 5.03 2.62
C ASP A 247 11.85 4.83 2.99
N THR A 248 11.46 5.23 4.21
CA THR A 248 10.05 5.26 4.66
C THR A 248 9.23 6.18 3.78
N TYR A 249 9.64 7.43 3.59
CA TYR A 249 8.98 8.41 2.73
C TYR A 249 8.86 7.90 1.29
N THR A 250 9.94 7.38 0.72
CA THR A 250 9.91 6.84 -0.65
C THR A 250 8.94 5.66 -0.78
N SER A 251 8.84 4.81 0.24
CA SER A 251 7.89 3.69 0.24
C SER A 251 6.45 4.19 0.40
N GLN A 252 6.20 5.15 1.31
CA GLN A 252 4.90 5.79 1.47
C GLN A 252 4.42 6.47 0.18
N LEU A 253 5.29 7.13 -0.59
CA LEU A 253 4.91 7.68 -1.90
C LEU A 253 4.40 6.61 -2.87
N ILE A 254 5.01 5.43 -2.87
CA ILE A 254 4.62 4.31 -3.74
C ILE A 254 3.30 3.67 -3.27
N ASP A 255 3.10 3.55 -1.96
CA ASP A 255 1.87 2.99 -1.40
C ASP A 255 0.70 3.99 -1.46
N PHE A 256 1.01 5.28 -1.49
CA PHE A 256 0.05 6.38 -1.56
C PHE A 256 -0.64 6.51 -2.92
N ILE A 257 0.02 6.22 -4.04
CA ILE A 257 -0.54 6.53 -5.37
C ILE A 257 -1.79 5.72 -5.74
N TYR A 258 -2.03 4.56 -5.11
CA TYR A 258 -3.23 3.74 -5.34
C TYR A 258 -3.87 3.32 -4.01
N PRO A 259 -5.19 3.12 -3.96
CA PRO A 259 -5.81 2.53 -2.77
C PRO A 259 -5.34 1.08 -2.58
N SER A 260 -5.47 0.58 -1.35
CA SER A 260 -5.25 -0.83 -1.06
C SER A 260 -6.36 -1.65 -1.71
N ALA A 261 -6.00 -2.76 -2.33
CA ALA A 261 -6.96 -3.69 -2.91
C ALA A 261 -7.23 -4.86 -1.95
N TYR A 262 -8.47 -5.32 -1.94
CA TYR A 262 -8.88 -6.53 -1.24
C TYR A 262 -9.58 -7.46 -2.24
N ILE A 263 -9.22 -8.74 -2.22
CA ILE A 263 -9.43 -9.62 -3.37
C ILE A 263 -10.11 -10.92 -2.94
N THR A 264 -11.18 -11.30 -3.64
CA THR A 264 -11.72 -12.67 -3.62
C THR A 264 -11.36 -13.38 -4.93
N CYS A 265 -10.69 -14.53 -4.83
CA CYS A 265 -10.14 -15.27 -5.96
C CYS A 265 -11.00 -16.48 -6.34
N PHE A 266 -11.24 -16.67 -7.63
CA PHE A 266 -11.97 -17.79 -8.21
C PHE A 266 -11.16 -18.41 -9.34
N SER A 267 -11.42 -19.68 -9.67
CA SER A 267 -10.85 -20.34 -10.84
C SER A 267 -11.92 -20.56 -11.91
N ALA A 268 -11.51 -20.62 -13.18
CA ALA A 268 -12.35 -21.15 -14.26
C ALA A 268 -12.40 -22.69 -14.29
N LYS A 269 -11.58 -23.39 -13.51
CA LYS A 269 -11.50 -24.85 -13.45
C LYS A 269 -11.87 -25.41 -12.09
N ASN A 270 -12.50 -26.59 -12.09
CA ASN A 270 -12.88 -27.34 -10.89
C ASN A 270 -12.18 -28.70 -10.74
N ASN A 271 -11.28 -29.03 -11.66
CA ASN A 271 -10.67 -30.36 -11.78
C ASN A 271 -9.13 -30.33 -11.74
N ASP A 272 -8.55 -29.22 -11.31
CA ASP A 272 -7.09 -29.10 -11.19
C ASP A 272 -6.62 -29.71 -9.86
N SER A 273 -5.72 -30.70 -9.93
CA SER A 273 -5.27 -31.43 -8.75
C SER A 273 -4.42 -30.57 -7.81
N VAL A 274 -3.65 -29.62 -8.35
CA VAL A 274 -2.83 -28.71 -7.54
C VAL A 274 -3.74 -27.77 -6.75
N MET A 275 -4.81 -27.27 -7.39
CA MET A 275 -5.83 -26.44 -6.72
C MET A 275 -6.54 -27.18 -5.58
N TRP A 276 -6.95 -28.43 -5.81
CA TRP A 276 -7.56 -29.25 -4.77
C TRP A 276 -6.58 -29.56 -3.62
N GLY A 277 -5.29 -29.71 -3.93
CA GLY A 277 -4.22 -29.90 -2.95
C GLY A 277 -4.05 -28.68 -2.04
N ASN A 278 -3.80 -27.53 -2.65
CA ASN A 278 -3.40 -26.31 -1.95
C ASN A 278 -4.58 -25.57 -1.28
N TYR A 279 -5.73 -25.48 -1.97
CA TYR A 279 -6.83 -24.61 -1.53
C TYR A 279 -8.03 -25.35 -0.93
N ALA A 280 -8.09 -26.67 -1.09
CA ALA A 280 -9.17 -27.51 -0.56
C ALA A 280 -8.64 -28.60 0.38
N ASP A 281 -7.66 -28.25 1.23
CA ASP A 281 -7.10 -29.10 2.30
C ASP A 281 -6.79 -30.53 1.83
N ASN A 282 -5.89 -30.65 0.84
CA ASN A 282 -5.47 -31.95 0.30
C ASN A 282 -6.66 -32.84 -0.12
N HIS A 283 -7.59 -32.25 -0.88
CA HIS A 283 -8.83 -32.87 -1.37
C HIS A 283 -9.88 -33.22 -0.29
N LYS A 284 -9.74 -32.76 0.96
CA LYS A 284 -10.75 -32.95 2.01
C LYS A 284 -11.83 -31.87 2.00
N GLY A 285 -11.50 -30.69 1.47
CA GLY A 285 -12.36 -29.52 1.38
C GLY A 285 -13.44 -29.61 0.29
N VAL A 286 -13.92 -28.45 -0.14
CA VAL A 286 -14.95 -28.31 -1.17
C VAL A 286 -14.55 -27.30 -2.24
N CYS A 287 -15.25 -27.32 -3.36
CA CYS A 287 -15.22 -26.26 -4.35
C CYS A 287 -16.64 -25.71 -4.54
N LEU A 288 -16.85 -24.45 -4.20
CA LEU A 288 -18.14 -23.75 -4.35
C LEU A 288 -18.27 -23.22 -5.78
N ILE A 289 -19.43 -23.38 -6.38
CA ILE A 289 -19.70 -22.94 -7.76
C ILE A 289 -20.57 -21.69 -7.71
N TYR A 290 -20.00 -20.57 -8.16
CA TYR A 290 -20.70 -19.31 -8.34
C TYR A 290 -20.99 -19.04 -9.82
N GLU A 291 -22.01 -18.25 -10.10
CA GLU A 291 -22.35 -17.84 -11.46
C GLU A 291 -22.52 -16.32 -11.56
N THR A 292 -21.79 -15.72 -12.50
CA THR A 292 -21.91 -14.30 -12.85
C THR A 292 -23.12 -14.05 -13.74
N ASP A 293 -23.58 -12.80 -13.77
CA ASP A 293 -24.52 -12.36 -14.79
C ASP A 293 -23.90 -12.25 -16.20
N ASN A 294 -24.70 -11.81 -17.17
CA ASN A 294 -24.30 -11.67 -18.58
C ASN A 294 -23.17 -10.65 -18.79
N ASP A 295 -22.98 -9.72 -17.85
CA ASP A 295 -21.94 -8.69 -17.88
C ASP A 295 -20.70 -9.11 -17.08
N ASN A 296 -20.61 -10.38 -16.67
CA ASN A 296 -19.57 -10.92 -15.80
C ASN A 296 -19.50 -10.21 -14.43
N LYS A 297 -20.65 -9.85 -13.86
CA LYS A 297 -20.73 -9.22 -12.55
C LYS A 297 -21.34 -10.14 -11.50
N ILE A 298 -20.94 -9.91 -10.25
CA ILE A 298 -21.54 -10.49 -9.05
C ILE A 298 -22.07 -9.36 -8.17
N GLU A 299 -23.26 -9.56 -7.61
CA GLU A 299 -23.91 -8.62 -6.71
C GLU A 299 -23.45 -8.86 -5.27
N ILE A 300 -22.86 -7.83 -4.67
CA ILE A 300 -22.40 -7.81 -3.28
C ILE A 300 -22.96 -6.60 -2.54
N MET A 301 -23.11 -6.71 -1.22
CA MET A 301 -23.42 -5.60 -0.33
C MET A 301 -22.13 -4.85 -0.01
N ASP A 302 -22.03 -3.60 -0.46
CA ASP A 302 -20.84 -2.77 -0.29
C ASP A 302 -21.23 -1.31 -0.03
N ASN A 303 -20.26 -0.48 0.34
CA ASN A 303 -20.49 0.94 0.58
C ASN A 303 -21.08 1.62 -0.66
N SER A 304 -22.13 2.42 -0.43
CA SER A 304 -22.80 3.20 -1.46
C SER A 304 -22.91 4.69 -1.14
N GLY A 305 -22.45 5.11 0.04
CA GLY A 305 -22.50 6.51 0.44
C GLY A 305 -22.20 6.69 1.92
N TRP A 306 -22.58 7.86 2.40
CA TRP A 306 -22.41 8.32 3.77
C TRP A 306 -23.69 9.00 4.22
N GLU A 307 -24.05 8.80 5.47
CA GLU A 307 -25.13 9.55 6.12
C GLU A 307 -24.64 10.13 7.44
N THR A 308 -25.28 11.22 7.85
CA THR A 308 -25.02 11.84 9.14
C THR A 308 -26.12 11.39 10.10
N GLU A 309 -25.73 10.65 11.14
CA GLU A 309 -26.63 10.24 12.19
C GLU A 309 -27.04 11.43 13.09
N GLU A 310 -28.05 11.25 13.94
CA GLU A 310 -28.58 12.30 14.82
C GLU A 310 -27.53 12.86 15.81
N ASN A 311 -26.45 12.11 16.06
CA ASN A 311 -25.31 12.49 16.90
C ASN A 311 -24.19 13.24 16.13
N ASP A 312 -24.45 13.69 14.90
CA ASP A 312 -23.48 14.29 13.97
C ASP A 312 -22.34 13.35 13.53
N GLU A 313 -22.46 12.05 13.79
CA GLU A 313 -21.50 11.05 13.33
C GLU A 313 -21.73 10.72 11.84
N ILE A 314 -20.66 10.70 11.05
CA ILE A 314 -20.72 10.33 9.63
C ILE A 314 -20.48 8.83 9.52
N VAL A 315 -21.50 8.08 9.12
CA VAL A 315 -21.44 6.62 9.01
C VAL A 315 -21.59 6.16 7.55
N PRO A 316 -20.91 5.07 7.15
CA PRO A 316 -21.05 4.53 5.81
C PRO A 316 -22.40 3.84 5.60
N THR A 317 -23.06 4.11 4.47
CA THR A 317 -24.27 3.38 4.06
C THR A 317 -23.92 2.26 3.08
N TYR A 318 -24.71 1.18 3.10
CA TYR A 318 -24.46 -0.02 2.30
C TYR A 318 -25.63 -0.34 1.38
N SER A 319 -25.35 -0.71 0.14
CA SER A 319 -26.36 -1.24 -0.77
C SER A 319 -25.81 -2.32 -1.69
N TRP A 320 -26.73 -3.09 -2.27
CA TRP A 320 -26.41 -4.11 -3.26
C TRP A 320 -25.90 -3.45 -4.54
N SER A 321 -24.69 -3.82 -4.94
CA SER A 321 -24.08 -3.32 -6.17
C SER A 321 -23.42 -4.45 -6.95
N LYS A 322 -23.50 -4.36 -8.28
CA LYS A 322 -22.88 -5.32 -9.18
C LYS A 322 -21.42 -4.94 -9.44
N LYS A 323 -20.50 -5.80 -9.02
CA LYS A 323 -19.06 -5.63 -9.22
C LYS A 323 -18.56 -6.59 -10.30
N LEU A 324 -17.64 -6.10 -11.14
CA LEU A 324 -17.07 -6.87 -12.24
C LEU A 324 -16.13 -7.96 -11.70
N ILE A 325 -16.19 -9.13 -12.33
CA ILE A 325 -15.20 -10.20 -12.16
C ILE A 325 -14.12 -10.02 -13.22
N SER A 326 -12.90 -9.74 -12.77
CA SER A 326 -11.75 -9.44 -13.61
C SER A 326 -10.89 -10.67 -13.83
N LYS A 327 -10.47 -10.93 -15.07
CA LYS A 327 -9.61 -12.08 -15.39
C LYS A 327 -8.14 -11.76 -15.07
N VAL A 328 -7.47 -12.67 -14.38
CA VAL A 328 -6.03 -12.55 -14.10
C VAL A 328 -5.21 -12.82 -15.36
N ARG A 329 -4.16 -12.02 -15.54
CA ARG A 329 -3.16 -12.17 -16.59
C ARG A 329 -1.88 -12.73 -16.00
N TYR A 330 -1.18 -13.53 -16.79
CA TYR A 330 0.03 -14.22 -16.37
C TYR A 330 1.19 -13.87 -17.30
N GLY A 331 2.36 -13.57 -16.73
CA GLY A 331 3.59 -13.31 -17.49
C GLY A 331 4.39 -12.11 -16.98
N ASP A 332 5.25 -11.57 -17.84
CA ASP A 332 6.33 -10.64 -17.43
C ASP A 332 6.03 -9.16 -17.74
N GLU A 333 4.75 -8.80 -17.97
CA GLU A 333 4.40 -7.40 -18.23
C GLU A 333 4.55 -6.55 -16.96
N ILE A 334 5.71 -5.90 -16.81
CA ILE A 334 5.93 -4.95 -15.72
C ILE A 334 5.19 -3.67 -16.04
N CYS A 335 4.13 -3.39 -15.27
CA CYS A 335 3.46 -2.10 -15.33
C CYS A 335 4.34 -1.03 -14.68
N GLU A 336 4.69 0.01 -15.44
CA GLU A 336 5.58 1.10 -14.99
C GLU A 336 4.87 2.46 -15.03
N ARG A 337 4.91 3.26 -13.95
CA ARG A 337 4.21 4.55 -13.88
C ARG A 337 5.05 5.70 -13.34
N ASN A 338 4.82 6.88 -13.92
CA ASN A 338 5.35 8.13 -13.42
C ASN A 338 4.53 8.57 -12.19
N PHE A 339 5.21 8.81 -11.08
CA PHE A 339 4.61 9.26 -9.83
C PHE A 339 3.79 10.55 -10.01
N PHE A 340 4.36 11.55 -10.69
CA PHE A 340 3.74 12.87 -10.85
C PHE A 340 2.44 12.85 -11.68
N GLU A 341 2.19 11.77 -12.42
CA GLU A 341 0.97 11.56 -13.23
C GLU A 341 -0.02 10.58 -12.58
N SER A 342 0.31 10.04 -11.39
CA SER A 342 -0.41 8.96 -10.73
C SER A 342 -1.04 9.37 -9.39
N LEU A 343 -1.28 10.66 -9.15
CA LEU A 343 -1.77 11.20 -7.88
C LEU A 343 -3.30 11.00 -7.70
N GLY A 344 -3.80 9.78 -7.91
CA GLY A 344 -5.24 9.48 -7.96
C GLY A 344 -5.98 9.50 -6.63
N ARG A 345 -5.26 9.45 -5.51
CA ARG A 345 -5.83 9.61 -4.16
C ARG A 345 -6.02 11.07 -3.75
N LEU A 346 -5.52 12.01 -4.56
CA LEU A 346 -5.66 13.44 -4.32
C LEU A 346 -6.80 14.04 -5.12
N ASN A 347 -7.44 15.07 -4.56
CA ASN A 347 -8.32 15.93 -5.33
C ASN A 347 -7.51 16.90 -6.22
N LEU A 348 -8.15 17.58 -7.18
CA LEU A 348 -7.44 18.45 -8.14
C LEU A 348 -6.72 19.65 -7.49
N LEU A 349 -7.20 20.16 -6.34
CA LEU A 349 -6.53 21.24 -5.61
C LEU A 349 -5.24 20.73 -4.97
N GLN A 350 -5.29 19.55 -4.38
CA GLN A 350 -4.12 18.88 -3.82
C GLN A 350 -3.11 18.51 -4.92
N ILE A 351 -3.56 17.91 -6.03
CA ILE A 351 -2.67 17.62 -7.17
C ILE A 351 -1.98 18.89 -7.68
N ARG A 352 -2.74 19.99 -7.78
CA ARG A 352 -2.17 21.28 -8.19
C ARG A 352 -1.10 21.74 -7.21
N SER A 353 -1.33 21.55 -5.91
CA SER A 353 -0.42 21.96 -4.85
C SER A 353 0.95 21.26 -4.93
N TRP A 354 0.98 20.00 -5.39
CA TRP A 354 2.20 19.25 -5.68
C TRP A 354 2.91 19.69 -6.97
N LEU A 355 2.21 20.34 -7.89
CA LEU A 355 2.66 20.61 -9.26
C LEU A 355 2.66 22.10 -9.60
N THR A 356 2.75 22.97 -8.60
CA THR A 356 2.86 24.44 -8.78
C THR A 356 4.00 25.04 -7.99
N SER A 357 4.64 26.04 -8.56
CA SER A 357 5.61 26.90 -7.88
C SER A 357 5.32 28.36 -8.22
N GLY A 358 4.88 29.12 -7.21
CA GLY A 358 4.35 30.46 -7.44
C GLY A 358 3.16 30.43 -8.39
N ASP A 359 3.26 31.16 -9.50
CA ASP A 359 2.23 31.23 -10.55
C ASP A 359 2.43 30.18 -11.67
N GLU A 360 3.54 29.45 -11.66
CA GLU A 360 3.87 28.45 -12.68
C GLU A 360 3.31 27.07 -12.32
N ILE A 361 3.00 26.27 -13.35
CA ILE A 361 2.45 24.92 -13.23
C ILE A 361 3.29 23.93 -14.03
N SER A 362 3.54 22.76 -13.45
CA SER A 362 4.33 21.71 -14.07
C SER A 362 3.65 21.16 -15.32
N CYS A 363 4.45 20.78 -16.33
CA CYS A 363 3.99 20.03 -17.49
C CYS A 363 3.32 18.69 -17.13
N CYS A 364 3.68 18.09 -15.98
CA CYS A 364 3.03 16.89 -15.46
C CYS A 364 1.54 17.13 -15.12
N TYR A 365 1.11 18.38 -14.92
CA TYR A 365 -0.28 18.71 -14.64
C TYR A 365 -1.20 18.53 -15.86
N GLU A 366 -0.66 18.54 -17.08
CA GLU A 366 -1.44 18.51 -18.32
C GLU A 366 -2.36 17.29 -18.41
N ILE A 367 -1.91 16.13 -17.93
CA ILE A 367 -2.71 14.89 -17.96
C ILE A 367 -4.01 15.00 -17.15
N TYR A 368 -3.99 15.79 -16.07
CA TYR A 368 -5.14 15.95 -15.18
C TYR A 368 -6.21 16.88 -15.74
N LYS A 369 -5.90 17.68 -16.78
CA LYS A 369 -6.89 18.58 -17.43
C LYS A 369 -8.04 17.79 -18.04
N ASN A 370 -7.77 16.61 -18.61
CA ASN A 370 -8.82 15.68 -19.04
C ASN A 370 -9.16 14.68 -17.93
N LYS A 371 -9.85 15.18 -16.89
CA LYS A 371 -10.21 14.41 -15.69
C LYS A 371 -10.84 13.05 -16.01
N LYS A 372 -11.75 13.00 -17.00
CA LYS A 372 -12.49 11.77 -17.33
C LYS A 372 -11.56 10.69 -17.90
N GLU A 373 -10.71 11.05 -18.86
CA GLU A 373 -9.79 10.09 -19.47
C GLU A 373 -8.68 9.68 -18.50
N TRP A 374 -8.09 10.62 -17.79
CA TRP A 374 -7.08 10.31 -16.79
C TRP A 374 -7.61 9.38 -15.70
N HIS A 375 -8.80 9.66 -15.14
CA HIS A 375 -9.41 8.82 -14.12
C HIS A 375 -9.71 7.41 -14.63
N LYS A 376 -10.16 7.28 -15.89
CA LYS A 376 -10.36 5.98 -16.54
C LYS A 376 -9.05 5.21 -16.68
N GLN A 377 -7.97 5.87 -17.11
CA GLN A 377 -6.65 5.23 -17.20
C GLN A 377 -6.15 4.82 -15.82
N TYR A 378 -6.22 5.70 -14.83
CA TYR A 378 -5.84 5.41 -13.44
C TYR A 378 -6.50 4.13 -12.92
N TRP A 379 -7.82 3.99 -13.02
CA TRP A 379 -8.52 2.78 -12.57
C TRP A 379 -8.24 1.55 -13.40
N LYS A 380 -7.99 1.70 -14.71
CA LYS A 380 -7.50 0.60 -15.55
C LYS A 380 -6.16 0.07 -15.03
N ILE A 381 -5.28 0.94 -14.51
CA ILE A 381 -3.98 0.52 -14.01
C ILE A 381 -4.10 -0.12 -12.64
N PHE A 382 -4.96 0.41 -11.78
CA PHE A 382 -5.35 -0.22 -10.53
C PHE A 382 -5.86 -1.65 -10.76
N GLU A 383 -6.74 -1.86 -11.75
CA GLU A 383 -7.21 -3.20 -12.10
C GLU A 383 -6.06 -4.08 -12.62
N LEU A 384 -5.24 -3.58 -13.55
CA LEU A 384 -4.13 -4.34 -14.13
C LEU A 384 -3.11 -4.81 -13.08
N LYS A 385 -2.66 -3.93 -12.18
CA LYS A 385 -1.67 -4.31 -11.14
C LYS A 385 -2.20 -5.40 -10.20
N ASN A 386 -3.51 -5.42 -9.95
CA ASN A 386 -4.17 -6.36 -9.04
C ASN A 386 -4.74 -7.59 -9.75
N CYS A 387 -4.61 -7.68 -11.08
CA CYS A 387 -5.02 -8.81 -11.92
C CYS A 387 -3.82 -9.35 -12.72
N HIS A 388 -2.63 -9.31 -12.14
CA HIS A 388 -1.40 -9.81 -12.72
C HIS A 388 -0.71 -10.76 -11.75
N LYS A 389 -0.32 -11.95 -12.24
CA LYS A 389 0.43 -12.96 -11.48
C LYS A 389 1.63 -13.47 -12.28
N MET A 390 2.61 -14.06 -11.58
CA MET A 390 3.70 -14.75 -12.25
C MET A 390 3.19 -15.95 -13.09
N LYS A 391 3.93 -16.31 -14.14
CA LYS A 391 3.53 -17.34 -15.11
C LYS A 391 3.35 -18.73 -14.48
N GLU A 392 4.09 -19.00 -13.42
CA GLU A 392 4.08 -20.24 -12.65
C GLU A 392 2.68 -20.54 -12.07
N TRP A 393 1.86 -19.50 -11.84
CA TRP A 393 0.50 -19.59 -11.33
C TRP A 393 -0.58 -19.69 -12.42
N ALA A 394 -0.20 -19.78 -13.70
CA ALA A 394 -1.15 -19.76 -14.82
C ALA A 394 -2.15 -20.93 -14.82
N TYR A 395 -1.82 -22.04 -14.15
CA TYR A 395 -2.71 -23.19 -14.00
C TYR A 395 -3.98 -22.87 -13.20
N GLU A 396 -3.97 -21.81 -12.39
CA GLU A 396 -5.11 -21.42 -11.55
C GLU A 396 -6.30 -20.89 -12.39
N GLU A 397 -6.03 -20.38 -13.61
CA GLU A 397 -7.02 -19.72 -14.48
C GLU A 397 -7.94 -18.77 -13.71
N GLU A 398 -7.30 -17.84 -13.02
CA GLU A 398 -7.91 -17.08 -11.94
C GLU A 398 -8.76 -15.89 -12.44
N TYR A 399 -9.83 -15.65 -11.70
CA TYR A 399 -10.73 -14.52 -11.82
C TYR A 399 -10.90 -13.88 -10.44
N ARG A 400 -10.96 -12.55 -10.39
CA ARG A 400 -10.97 -11.77 -9.15
C ARG A 400 -12.19 -10.90 -9.04
N LEU A 401 -12.73 -10.85 -7.84
CA LEU A 401 -13.58 -9.77 -7.38
C LEU A 401 -12.73 -8.84 -6.53
N ILE A 402 -12.66 -7.55 -6.88
CA ILE A 402 -11.79 -6.58 -6.23
C ILE A 402 -12.64 -5.46 -5.61
N ILE A 403 -12.34 -5.14 -4.36
CA ILE A 403 -12.79 -3.93 -3.67
C ILE A 403 -11.56 -3.16 -3.16
N ASP A 404 -11.76 -1.92 -2.73
CA ASP A 404 -10.68 -1.05 -2.28
C ASP A 404 -11.07 -0.20 -1.05
N ASN A 405 -10.10 0.56 -0.54
CA ASN A 405 -10.27 1.47 0.61
C ASN A 405 -10.35 2.96 0.25
N THR A 406 -10.77 3.31 -0.97
CA THR A 406 -10.87 4.73 -1.39
C THR A 406 -11.86 5.50 -0.53
N PHE A 407 -12.99 4.88 -0.21
CA PHE A 407 -14.04 5.51 0.61
C PHE A 407 -14.11 4.90 2.00
N VAL A 408 -14.04 3.57 2.13
CA VAL A 408 -14.24 2.90 3.42
C VAL A 408 -12.95 2.23 3.87
N LYS A 409 -12.56 2.46 5.13
CA LYS A 409 -11.46 1.73 5.78
C LYS A 409 -11.81 0.24 5.91
N ARG A 410 -10.82 -0.62 5.70
CA ARG A 410 -10.96 -2.09 5.72
C ARG A 410 -9.81 -2.76 6.45
N GLU A 411 -9.44 -2.15 7.57
CA GLU A 411 -8.31 -2.57 8.40
C GLU A 411 -8.65 -3.87 9.15
N LYS A 412 -9.92 -4.05 9.55
CA LYS A 412 -10.38 -5.23 10.30
C LYS A 412 -10.93 -6.31 9.37
N THR A 413 -10.71 -7.58 9.71
CA THR A 413 -11.21 -8.73 8.94
C THR A 413 -12.72 -8.70 8.71
N VAL A 414 -13.50 -8.22 9.68
CA VAL A 414 -14.96 -8.12 9.57
C VAL A 414 -15.41 -7.17 8.45
N GLU A 415 -14.66 -6.09 8.21
CA GLU A 415 -14.92 -5.09 7.16
C GLU A 415 -14.60 -5.64 5.75
N ARG A 416 -13.96 -6.81 5.69
CA ARG A 416 -13.58 -7.52 4.47
C ARG A 416 -14.47 -8.74 4.19
N ASN A 417 -15.48 -9.00 5.03
CA ASN A 417 -16.46 -10.06 4.81
C ASN A 417 -17.77 -9.47 4.30
N LEU A 418 -17.93 -9.40 2.97
CA LEU A 418 -19.07 -8.72 2.34
C LEU A 418 -20.11 -9.73 1.87
N SER A 419 -21.38 -9.46 2.16
CA SER A 419 -22.49 -10.33 1.77
C SER A 419 -22.64 -10.41 0.26
N TYR A 420 -22.90 -11.60 -0.27
CA TYR A 420 -23.26 -11.83 -1.68
C TYR A 420 -24.71 -12.29 -1.80
N ASN A 421 -25.31 -12.08 -2.97
CA ASN A 421 -26.67 -12.56 -3.23
C ASN A 421 -26.70 -14.11 -3.27
N PRO A 422 -27.41 -14.81 -2.36
CA PRO A 422 -27.38 -16.28 -2.29
C PRO A 422 -27.74 -17.00 -3.60
N LYS A 423 -28.48 -16.33 -4.50
CA LYS A 423 -28.83 -16.86 -5.83
C LYS A 423 -27.63 -17.09 -6.75
N VAL A 424 -26.49 -16.46 -6.49
CA VAL A 424 -25.28 -16.64 -7.30
C VAL A 424 -24.57 -17.96 -7.01
N LEU A 425 -24.79 -18.57 -5.83
CA LEU A 425 -24.27 -19.91 -5.51
C LEU A 425 -25.12 -20.97 -6.23
N LYS A 426 -24.49 -21.74 -7.11
CA LYS A 426 -25.14 -22.77 -7.94
C LYS A 426 -24.78 -24.19 -7.56
N GLY A 427 -23.66 -24.39 -6.88
CA GLY A 427 -23.18 -25.74 -6.61
C GLY A 427 -22.15 -25.86 -5.50
N VAL A 428 -22.04 -27.07 -4.96
CA VAL A 428 -20.94 -27.48 -4.09
C VAL A 428 -20.38 -28.79 -4.62
N ILE A 429 -19.08 -28.81 -4.85
CA ILE A 429 -18.32 -30.00 -5.21
C ILE A 429 -17.59 -30.47 -3.97
N PHE A 430 -17.87 -31.68 -3.50
CA PHE A 430 -17.10 -32.29 -2.43
C PHE A 430 -15.81 -32.89 -2.98
N GLY A 431 -14.69 -32.65 -2.29
CA GLY A 431 -13.40 -33.22 -2.64
C GLY A 431 -13.39 -34.74 -2.53
N ILE A 432 -12.38 -35.35 -3.17
CA ILE A 432 -12.19 -36.82 -3.24
C ILE A 432 -12.18 -37.44 -1.84
N ARG A 433 -11.61 -36.73 -0.87
CA ARG A 433 -11.39 -37.21 0.51
C ARG A 433 -12.32 -36.55 1.52
N THR A 434 -13.34 -35.81 1.08
CA THR A 434 -14.29 -35.20 2.02
C THR A 434 -15.08 -36.26 2.76
N SER A 435 -15.00 -36.22 4.09
CA SER A 435 -15.71 -37.16 4.97
C SER A 435 -17.24 -36.98 4.87
N GLU A 436 -18.00 -38.03 5.16
CA GLU A 436 -19.47 -37.93 5.23
C GLU A 436 -19.93 -36.96 6.33
N TYR A 437 -19.17 -36.87 7.42
CA TYR A 437 -19.42 -35.90 8.48
C TYR A 437 -19.25 -34.46 7.98
N ASP A 438 -18.19 -34.16 7.25
CA ASP A 438 -17.96 -32.82 6.70
C ASP A 438 -18.95 -32.46 5.59
N LYS A 439 -19.35 -33.44 4.76
CA LYS A 439 -20.47 -33.26 3.81
C LYS A 439 -21.74 -32.82 4.53
N LYS A 440 -22.09 -33.48 5.64
CA LYS A 440 -23.21 -33.09 6.49
C LYS A 440 -23.04 -31.69 7.06
N ARG A 441 -21.85 -31.35 7.59
CA ARG A 441 -21.57 -30.01 8.16
C ARG A 441 -21.78 -28.90 7.14
N ILE A 442 -21.36 -29.11 5.88
CA ILE A 442 -21.58 -28.15 4.79
C ILE A 442 -23.07 -28.00 4.47
N ILE A 443 -23.81 -29.12 4.36
CA ILE A 443 -25.26 -29.07 4.11
C ILE A 443 -25.99 -28.35 5.27
N ASP A 444 -25.63 -28.64 6.51
CA ASP A 444 -26.22 -28.00 7.69
C ASP A 444 -25.88 -26.50 7.78
N ALA A 445 -24.69 -26.10 7.34
CA ALA A 445 -24.32 -24.69 7.19
C ALA A 445 -25.22 -23.96 6.18
N MET A 446 -25.58 -24.64 5.09
CA MET A 446 -26.43 -24.08 4.05
C MET A 446 -27.92 -24.03 4.42
N LYS A 447 -28.41 -24.92 5.29
CA LYS A 447 -29.82 -24.91 5.77
C LYS A 447 -30.22 -23.62 6.46
N LYS A 448 -29.26 -22.93 7.07
CA LYS A 448 -29.48 -21.64 7.77
C LYS A 448 -29.66 -20.47 6.80
N SER A 449 -29.43 -20.69 5.51
CA SER A 449 -29.33 -19.67 4.47
C SER A 449 -30.23 -20.01 3.28
N ASN A 450 -30.61 -19.02 2.47
CA ASN A 450 -31.57 -19.21 1.37
C ASN A 450 -30.94 -19.80 0.09
N TYR A 451 -30.42 -21.03 0.15
CA TYR A 451 -29.71 -21.71 -0.95
C TYR A 451 -30.54 -22.77 -1.70
N SER A 452 -31.86 -22.59 -1.82
CA SER A 452 -32.81 -23.63 -2.27
C SER A 452 -32.56 -24.27 -3.65
N SER A 453 -31.66 -23.73 -4.48
CA SER A 453 -31.38 -24.19 -5.85
C SER A 453 -29.98 -24.79 -6.06
N VAL A 454 -29.20 -25.01 -4.99
CA VAL A 454 -27.82 -25.49 -5.11
C VAL A 454 -27.76 -26.98 -5.44
N ILE A 455 -26.88 -27.33 -6.38
CA ILE A 455 -26.64 -28.71 -6.83
C ILE A 455 -25.35 -29.26 -6.21
N PHE A 456 -25.39 -30.51 -5.73
CA PHE A 456 -24.23 -31.17 -5.13
C PHE A 456 -23.49 -32.06 -6.14
N TYR A 457 -22.17 -32.05 -6.04
CA TYR A 457 -21.26 -32.85 -6.88
C TYR A 457 -20.19 -33.53 -6.02
N GLN A 458 -19.50 -34.50 -6.60
CA GLN A 458 -18.37 -35.22 -6.02
C GLN A 458 -17.21 -35.16 -7.01
N ALA A 459 -16.05 -34.73 -6.55
CA ALA A 459 -14.79 -34.94 -7.26
C ALA A 459 -14.34 -36.39 -7.09
N GLU A 460 -13.98 -37.03 -8.20
CA GLU A 460 -13.56 -38.44 -8.28
C GLU A 460 -12.31 -38.51 -9.15
N TYR A 461 -11.30 -39.29 -8.74
CA TYR A 461 -10.13 -39.54 -9.59
C TYR A 461 -10.47 -40.61 -10.62
N ASP A 462 -10.22 -40.32 -11.88
CA ASP A 462 -10.35 -41.25 -12.98
C ASP A 462 -8.96 -41.79 -13.34
N GLU A 463 -8.76 -43.08 -13.09
CA GLU A 463 -7.48 -43.76 -13.30
C GLU A 463 -7.13 -43.92 -14.78
N GLU A 464 -8.13 -43.99 -15.68
CA GLU A 464 -7.89 -44.21 -17.11
C GLU A 464 -7.35 -42.95 -17.77
N ILE A 465 -7.92 -41.79 -17.46
CA ILE A 465 -7.50 -40.50 -18.05
C ILE A 465 -6.58 -39.69 -17.13
N GLN A 466 -6.30 -40.19 -15.92
CA GLN A 466 -5.49 -39.56 -14.87
C GLN A 466 -5.92 -38.11 -14.55
N LYS A 467 -7.22 -37.90 -14.41
CA LYS A 467 -7.82 -36.58 -14.15
C LYS A 467 -8.91 -36.66 -13.10
N ILE A 468 -9.23 -35.51 -12.53
CA ILE A 468 -10.38 -35.36 -11.63
C ILE A 468 -11.64 -35.16 -12.47
N ASN A 469 -12.62 -36.02 -12.29
CA ASN A 469 -13.94 -35.90 -12.87
C ASN A 469 -14.94 -35.41 -11.82
N ILE A 470 -15.92 -34.62 -12.24
CA ILE A 470 -16.94 -34.04 -11.36
C ILE A 470 -18.29 -34.72 -11.64
N ARG A 471 -18.70 -35.61 -10.74
CA ARG A 471 -19.97 -36.34 -10.84
C ARG A 471 -21.06 -35.64 -10.05
N LYS A 472 -22.22 -35.42 -10.68
CA LYS A 472 -23.41 -34.89 -9.99
C LYS A 472 -23.95 -35.93 -8.99
N LYS A 473 -24.27 -35.51 -7.76
CA LYS A 473 -24.95 -36.36 -6.78
C LYS A 473 -26.46 -36.37 -7.04
N ASN A 474 -27.02 -37.55 -7.30
CA ASN A 474 -28.45 -37.73 -7.54
C ASN A 474 -29.21 -37.85 -6.22
N GLY A 475 -30.38 -37.21 -6.13
CA GLY A 475 -31.25 -37.25 -4.95
C GLY A 475 -30.82 -36.36 -3.77
N TRP A 476 -29.68 -35.69 -3.86
CA TRP A 476 -29.20 -34.78 -2.81
C TRP A 476 -29.89 -33.42 -2.93
N ASN A 477 -30.38 -32.92 -1.80
CA ASN A 477 -30.93 -31.57 -1.67
C ASN A 477 -30.64 -31.04 -0.26
N ILE A 478 -30.90 -29.76 -0.03
CA ILE A 478 -30.59 -29.11 1.26
C ILE A 478 -31.59 -29.49 2.36
N LYS A 479 -32.79 -29.99 2.03
CA LYS A 479 -33.86 -30.23 3.02
C LYS A 479 -33.50 -31.34 3.99
#